data_AF-A0A942S1Y8-F1
#
_entry.id   AF-A0A942S1Y8-F1
#
_cell.length_a   1.000
_cell.length_b   1.000
_cell.length_c   1.000
_cell.angle_alpha   90.00
_cell.angle_beta   90.00
_cell.angle_gamma   90.00
#
_symmetry.space_group_name_H-M   'P 1'
#
loop_
_entity.id
_entity.type
_entity.pdbx_description
1 polymer ?
#
loop_
_entity_poly.entity_id
_entity_poly.type
_entity_poly.pdbx_seq_one_letter_code
_entity_poly.pdbx_strand_id
1 'polypeptide(L)' 'MSGLIEGLVISHLGKGIAVEVGEQILLCQTLRKLDTVVVGDRVLLSQSAPDQGRIEQLLPRRSVLQRPSRG' A
#
# COMPACT_ATOMS: atom_id res chain seq x y z
N MET A 1 -9.62 9.59 16.26
CA MET A 1 -9.38 9.99 14.85
C MET A 1 -7.90 9.76 14.57
N SER A 2 -7.52 8.54 14.17
CA SER A 2 -6.16 8.30 13.69
C SER A 2 -6.03 8.99 12.33
N GLY A 3 -5.14 9.97 12.23
CA GLY A 3 -4.83 10.61 10.96
C GLY A 3 -4.32 9.55 9.98
N LEU A 4 -4.87 9.54 8.78
CA LEU A 4 -4.34 8.71 7.71
C LEU A 4 -2.95 9.23 7.34
N ILE A 5 -2.02 8.30 7.19
CA ILE A 5 -0.62 8.58 6.87
C ILE A 5 -0.42 8.23 5.39
N GLU A 6 0.22 9.13 4.64
CA GLU A 6 0.63 8.82 3.28
C GLU A 6 1.90 7.95 3.29
N GLY A 7 1.92 6.93 2.44
CA GLY A 7 3.07 6.07 2.25
C GLY A 7 3.22 5.56 0.83
N LEU A 8 4.38 5.02 0.51
CA LEU A 8 4.72 4.45 -0.78
C LEU A 8 4.86 2.93 -0.67
N VAL A 9 4.15 2.20 -1.53
CA VAL A 9 4.27 0.74 -1.59
C VAL A 9 5.61 0.37 -2.23
N ILE A 10 6.49 -0.25 -1.46
CA ILE A 10 7.83 -0.65 -1.91
C ILE A 10 7.93 -2.14 -2.23
N SER A 11 7.08 -2.99 -1.65
CA SER A 11 7.07 -4.43 -1.94
C SER A 11 5.73 -5.08 -1.68
N HIS A 12 5.39 -6.07 -2.51
CA HIS A 12 4.20 -6.91 -2.37
C HIS A 12 4.62 -8.33 -1.95
N LEU A 13 4.50 -8.65 -0.66
CA LEU A 13 4.98 -9.89 -0.03
C LEU A 13 3.89 -10.98 0.02
N GLY A 14 3.10 -11.10 -1.04
CA GLY A 14 1.95 -12.01 -1.10
C GLY A 14 0.75 -11.53 -0.28
N LYS A 15 0.72 -11.83 1.03
CA LYS A 15 -0.39 -11.42 1.93
C LYS A 15 -0.16 -10.09 2.65
N GLY A 16 1.10 -9.68 2.75
CA GLY A 16 1.50 -8.40 3.35
C GLY A 16 2.06 -7.46 2.30
N ILE A 17 1.96 -6.16 2.57
CA ILE A 17 2.45 -5.10 1.71
C ILE A 17 3.42 -4.26 2.53
N ALA A 18 4.65 -4.10 2.06
CA ALA A 18 5.61 -3.21 2.69
C ALA A 18 5.36 -1.78 2.17
N VAL A 19 5.08 -0.87 3.10
CA VAL A 19 4.84 0.55 2.79
C VAL A 19 5.88 1.38 3.51
N GLU A 20 6.57 2.22 2.77
CA GLU A 20 7.52 3.21 3.27
C GLU A 20 6.75 4.46 3.74
N VAL A 21 7.05 4.88 4.97
CA VAL A 21 6.51 6.09 5.60
C VAL A 21 7.70 6.84 6.23
N GLY A 22 8.18 7.87 5.56
CA GLY A 22 9.42 8.56 5.97
C GLY A 22 10.61 7.61 5.92
N GLU A 23 11.26 7.37 7.07
CA GLU A 23 12.40 6.45 7.21
C GLU A 23 12.00 5.06 7.73
N GLN A 24 10.71 4.79 7.89
CA GLN A 24 10.19 3.55 8.45
C GLN A 24 9.49 2.71 7.39
N ILE A 25 9.56 1.39 7.55
CA ILE A 25 8.84 0.43 6.72
C ILE A 25 7.77 -0.23 7.59
N LEU A 26 6.51 -0.08 7.18
CA LEU A 26 5.36 -0.70 7.84
C LEU A 26 4.87 -1.89 7.03
N LEU A 27 4.65 -3.02 7.72
CA LEU A 27 3.97 -4.17 7.15
C LEU A 27 2.46 -3.96 7.22
N CYS A 28 1.89 -3.69 6.06
CA CYS A 28 0.49 -3.33 5.92
C CYS A 28 -0.35 -4.45 5.32
N GLN A 29 -1.63 -4.47 5.70
CA GLN A 29 -2.66 -5.28 5.05
C GLN A 29 -3.66 -4.38 4.34
N THR A 30 -4.25 -4.85 3.26
CA THR A 30 -5.30 -4.11 2.53
C THR A 30 -6.66 -4.28 3.20
N LEU A 31 -7.49 -3.24 3.17
CA LEU A 31 -8.91 -3.40 3.44
C LEU A 31 -9.54 -4.39 2.44
N ARG A 32 -10.55 -5.16 2.87
CA ARG A 32 -11.33 -5.99 1.95
C ARG A 32 -12.03 -5.07 0.94
N LYS A 33 -11.95 -5.40 -0.36
CA LYS A 33 -12.45 -4.62 -1.52
C LYS A 33 -11.59 -3.43 -1.98
N LEU A 34 -10.34 -3.31 -1.52
CA LEU A 34 -9.41 -2.38 -2.12
C LEU A 34 -9.00 -2.87 -3.53
N ASP A 35 -8.77 -1.96 -4.47
CA ASP A 35 -8.19 -2.29 -5.76
C ASP A 35 -6.83 -2.97 -5.60
N THR A 36 -6.38 -3.71 -6.62
CA THR A 36 -5.09 -4.39 -6.60
C THR A 36 -3.97 -3.40 -6.36
N VAL A 37 -3.34 -3.48 -5.18
CA VAL A 37 -2.18 -2.67 -4.80
C VAL A 37 -0.94 -3.22 -5.47
N VAL A 38 -0.13 -2.35 -6.06
CA VAL A 38 1.12 -2.71 -6.71
C VAL A 38 2.27 -1.86 -6.18
N VAL A 39 3.49 -2.32 -6.42
CA VAL A 39 4.70 -1.56 -6.10
C VAL A 39 4.71 -0.24 -6.85
N GLY A 40 5.02 0.85 -6.15
CA GLY A 40 4.98 2.21 -6.65
C GLY A 40 3.68 2.96 -6.37
N ASP A 41 2.66 2.30 -5.82
CA ASP A 41 1.42 2.97 -5.42
C ASP A 41 1.63 3.88 -4.22
N ARG A 42 1.03 5.06 -4.27
CA ARG A 42 0.86 5.91 -3.09
C ARG A 42 -0.44 5.57 -2.41
N VAL A 43 -0.40 5.43 -1.09
CA VAL A 43 -1.53 4.95 -0.31
C VAL A 43 -1.71 5.79 0.94
N LEU A 44 -2.95 5.85 1.42
CA LEU A 44 -3.28 6.33 2.74
C LEU A 44 -3.49 5.12 3.65
N LEU A 45 -2.79 5.11 4.79
CA LEU A 45 -2.81 4.01 5.74
C LEU A 45 -3.05 4.49 7.17
N SER A 46 -3.66 3.61 7.97
CA SER A 46 -3.76 3.77 9.42
C SER A 46 -2.70 2.90 10.09
N GLN A 47 -1.93 3.46 11.02
CA GLN A 47 -0.96 2.67 11.80
C GLN A 47 -1.72 1.92 12.90
N SER A 48 -1.58 0.59 12.94
CA SER A 48 -2.25 -0.27 13.92
C SER A 48 -1.31 -0.74 15.03
N ALA A 49 -0.01 -0.83 14.74
CA ALA A 49 1.06 -1.15 15.69
C ALA A 49 2.38 -0.50 15.19
N PRO A 50 3.47 -0.48 15.98
CA PRO A 50 4.71 0.20 15.60
C PRO A 50 5.20 -0.16 14.18
N ASP A 51 5.18 -1.43 13.82
CA ASP A 51 5.66 -1.93 12.52
C ASP A 51 4.53 -2.42 11.61
N GLN A 52 3.26 -2.16 11.97
CA GLN A 52 2.10 -2.63 11.21
C GLN A 52 1.09 -1.54 10.93
N GLY A 53 0.50 -1.62 9.75
CA GLY A 53 -0.56 -0.71 9.33
C GLY A 53 -1.63 -1.39 8.52
N ARG A 54 -2.63 -0.59 8.15
CA ARG A 54 -3.70 -0.98 7.26
C ARG A 54 -3.84 0.06 6.18
N ILE A 55 -3.79 -0.39 4.93
CA ILE A 55 -4.06 0.48 3.78
C ILE A 55 -5.56 0.70 3.70
N GLU A 56 -5.96 1.96 3.85
CA GLU A 56 -7.35 2.40 3.81
C GLU A 56 -7.75 2.86 2.41
N GLN A 57 -6.83 3.50 1.68
CA GLN A 57 -7.13 4.08 0.37
C GLN A 57 -5.91 4.09 -0.56
N LEU A 58 -6.15 3.89 -1.86
CA LEU A 58 -5.17 4.18 -2.91
C LEU A 58 -5.32 5.62 -3.39
N LEU A 59 -4.21 6.33 -3.57
CA LEU A 59 -4.18 7.60 -4.25
C LEU A 59 -4.13 7.40 -5.77
N PRO A 60 -4.60 8.38 -6.58
CA PRO A 60 -4.60 8.26 -8.04
C PRO A 60 -3.21 7.98 -8.62
N ARG A 61 -3.12 6.97 -9.49
CA ARG A 61 -1.88 6.62 -10.20
C ARG A 61 -1.66 7.60 -11.36
N ARG A 62 -0.42 8.06 -11.52
CA ARG A 62 -0.01 8.85 -12.69
C ARG A 62 0.12 7.99 -13.95
N SER A 63 0.56 6.75 -13.80
CA SER A 63 0.82 5.81 -14.90
C SER A 63 0.71 4.38 -14.39
N VAL A 64 0.49 3.42 -15.28
CA VAL A 64 0.44 1.99 -14.95
C VAL A 64 1.28 1.22 -15.96
N LEU A 65 2.20 0.39 -15.48
CA LEU A 65 2.89 -0.60 -16.30
C LEU A 65 2.15 -1.93 -16.19
N GLN A 66 1.38 -2.28 -17.21
CA GLN A 66 0.63 -3.52 -17.25
C GLN A 66 1.28 -4.52 -18.19
N ARG A 67 1.51 -5.73 -17.69
CA ARG A 67 1.85 -6.88 -18.54
C ARG A 67 0.54 -7.58 -18.94
N PRO A 68 0.22 -7.69 -20.24
CA PRO A 68 -0.93 -8.49 -20.66
C PRO A 68 -0.72 -9.94 -20.22
N SER A 69 -1.75 -10.56 -19.65
CA SER A 69 -1.80 -12.01 -19.55
C SER A 69 -1.72 -12.56 -20.98
N ARG A 70 -0.73 -13.40 -21.26
CA ARG A 70 -0.62 -14.03 -22.59
C ARG A 70 -1.96 -14.71 -22.91
N GLY A 71 -2.43 -14.57 -24.15
CA GLY A 71 -3.25 -15.60 -24.77
C GLY A 71 -2.47 -16.90 -24.91
#